data_AF-A0A8D2D181-F1
#
_entry.id   AF-A0A8D2D181-F1
#
_cell.length_a   1.000
_cell.length_b   1.000
_cell.length_c   1.000
_cell.angle_alpha   90.00
_cell.angle_beta   90.00
_cell.angle_gamma   90.00
#
_symmetry.space_group_name_H-M   'P 1'
#
loop_
_entity.id
_entity.type
_entity.pdbx_description
1 polymer ?
#
loop_
_entity_poly.entity_id
_entity_poly.type
_entity_poly.pdbx_seq_one_letter_code
_entity_poly.pdbx_strand_id
1 'polypeptide(L)'
;MYKLGLSADPKEVAAIEARRNREKDRQSRFFNVRNRVMGVDVEALNNQVEEKKLREATEQSKDAAYGTKQVQYDLVAQMLEKEEAERARRLAKKIQDFREQKQQLKNRREFDPWDPDRLQREFPVYLNDSDTFYGPASMQCFFGEDLERATNLRMQQEQFRYSLEGQLQEQQQAKVDEKCAGKQSDPLNSSTQ
;
A
#
# COMPACT_ATOMS: atom_id res chain seq x y z
N MET A 1 -97.83 76.31 3.40
CA MET A 1 -96.45 75.84 3.10
C MET A 1 -96.51 74.91 1.90
N TYR A 2 -96.24 75.43 0.70
CA TYR A 2 -96.31 74.67 -0.55
C TYR A 2 -95.19 73.64 -0.62
N LYS A 3 -95.52 72.35 -0.77
CA LYS A 3 -94.53 71.31 -1.09
C LYS A 3 -94.12 71.51 -2.55
N LEU A 4 -92.94 72.09 -2.76
CA LEU A 4 -92.32 72.15 -4.08
C LEU A 4 -91.91 70.73 -4.48
N GLY A 5 -92.60 70.15 -5.45
CA GLY A 5 -92.32 68.82 -6.00
C GLY A 5 -91.11 68.85 -6.93
N LEU A 6 -89.90 68.98 -6.37
CA LEU A 6 -88.67 68.67 -7.08
C LEU A 6 -88.59 67.14 -7.23
N SER A 7 -88.38 66.63 -8.45
CA SER A 7 -88.13 65.22 -8.68
C SER A 7 -86.87 64.80 -7.92
N ALA A 8 -86.98 63.85 -7.00
CA ALA A 8 -85.86 63.35 -6.23
C ALA A 8 -84.75 62.82 -7.16
N ASP A 9 -83.50 63.16 -6.86
CA ASP A 9 -82.33 62.68 -7.60
C ASP A 9 -82.32 61.14 -7.54
N PRO A 10 -82.23 60.41 -8.67
CA PRO A 10 -82.18 58.95 -8.69
C PRO A 10 -81.10 58.36 -7.76
N LYS A 11 -79.99 59.07 -7.54
CA LYS A 11 -78.95 58.64 -6.58
C LYS A 11 -79.43 58.70 -5.13
N GLU A 12 -80.17 59.74 -4.76
CA GLU A 12 -80.73 59.89 -3.42
C GLU A 12 -81.80 58.84 -3.15
N VAL A 13 -82.66 58.55 -4.14
CA VAL A 13 -83.67 57.49 -4.04
C VAL A 13 -83.01 56.12 -3.83
N ALA A 14 -81.98 55.77 -4.62
CA ALA A 14 -81.24 54.53 -4.47
C ALA A 14 -80.52 54.41 -3.11
N ALA A 15 -79.95 55.51 -2.60
CA ALA A 15 -79.31 55.54 -1.28
C ALA A 15 -80.32 55.33 -0.15
N ILE A 16 -81.51 55.95 -0.24
CA ILE A 16 -82.61 55.78 0.72
C ILE A 16 -83.12 54.34 0.70
N GLU A 17 -83.27 53.73 -0.46
CA GLU A 17 -83.69 52.33 -0.62
C GLU A 17 -82.64 51.36 -0.07
N ALA A 18 -81.37 51.56 -0.37
CA ALA A 18 -80.27 50.75 0.18
C ALA A 18 -80.25 50.83 1.71
N ARG A 19 -80.48 52.03 2.29
CA ARG A 19 -80.58 52.21 3.74
C ARG A 19 -81.78 51.47 4.34
N ARG A 20 -82.95 51.56 3.68
CA ARG A 20 -84.15 50.82 4.09
C ARG A 20 -83.95 49.30 4.03
N ASN A 21 -83.29 48.80 2.99
CA ASN A 21 -83.02 47.36 2.85
C ASN A 21 -82.05 46.87 3.92
N ARG A 22 -80.95 47.59 4.19
CA ARG A 22 -80.03 47.26 5.30
C ARG A 22 -80.72 47.25 6.66
N GLU A 23 -81.62 48.20 6.91
CA GLU A 23 -82.39 48.24 8.16
C GLU A 23 -83.37 47.07 8.25
N LYS A 24 -84.04 46.68 7.17
CA LYS A 24 -84.87 45.46 7.12
C LYS A 24 -84.06 44.20 7.40
N ASP A 25 -82.87 44.07 6.81
CA ASP A 25 -81.97 42.93 7.02
C ASP A 25 -81.41 42.88 8.45
N ARG A 26 -81.25 44.04 9.09
CA ARG A 26 -80.87 44.12 10.51
C ARG A 26 -82.03 43.73 11.41
N GLN A 27 -83.23 44.22 11.13
CA GLN A 27 -84.43 43.93 11.91
C GLN A 27 -84.77 42.43 11.86
N SER A 28 -84.68 41.80 10.68
CA SER A 28 -84.90 40.35 10.54
C SER A 28 -83.93 39.51 11.38
N ARG A 29 -82.69 39.98 11.56
CA ARG A 29 -81.69 39.36 12.43
C ARG A 29 -81.94 39.61 13.92
N PHE A 30 -82.29 40.84 14.30
CA PHE A 30 -82.39 41.24 15.71
C PHE A 30 -83.70 40.82 16.38
N PHE A 31 -84.82 40.85 15.66
CA PHE A 31 -86.14 40.48 16.19
C PHE A 31 -86.35 38.95 16.24
N ASN A 32 -85.60 38.17 15.48
CA ASN A 32 -85.62 36.71 15.59
C ASN A 32 -84.72 36.24 16.75
N VAL A 33 -85.33 35.93 17.89
CA VAL A 33 -84.62 35.50 19.11
C VAL A 33 -83.74 34.27 18.88
N ARG A 34 -84.17 33.32 18.04
CA ARG A 34 -83.43 32.08 17.75
C ARG A 34 -82.16 32.35 16.95
N ASN A 35 -82.26 33.19 15.92
CA ASN A 35 -81.10 33.60 15.12
C ASN A 35 -80.14 34.49 15.91
N ARG A 36 -80.65 35.29 16.86
CA ARG A 36 -79.81 36.12 17.74
C ARG A 36 -78.99 35.31 18.73
N VAL A 37 -79.53 34.21 19.25
CA VAL A 37 -78.87 33.38 20.28
C VAL A 37 -78.04 32.24 19.65
N MET A 38 -78.51 31.64 18.54
CA MET A 38 -77.90 30.43 17.94
C MET A 38 -77.78 30.51 16.41
N GLY A 39 -77.87 31.68 15.80
CA GLY A 39 -77.76 31.83 14.35
C GLY A 39 -76.35 31.50 13.87
N VAL A 40 -76.23 30.46 13.05
CA VAL A 40 -74.98 30.04 12.41
C VAL A 40 -75.26 29.84 10.93
N ASP A 41 -74.32 30.31 10.10
CA ASP A 41 -74.37 30.08 8.66
C ASP A 41 -73.83 28.68 8.34
N VAL A 42 -74.74 27.71 8.31
CA VAL A 42 -74.43 26.30 8.09
C VAL A 42 -73.87 26.07 6.69
N GLU A 43 -74.34 26.81 5.69
CA GLU A 43 -73.87 26.70 4.30
C GLU A 43 -72.42 27.19 4.18
N ALA A 44 -72.10 28.35 4.78
CA ALA A 44 -70.72 28.85 4.81
C ALA A 44 -69.77 27.90 5.56
N LEU A 45 -70.21 27.32 6.68
CA LEU A 45 -69.39 26.34 7.42
C LEU A 45 -69.19 25.05 6.63
N ASN A 46 -70.20 24.54 5.95
CA ASN A 46 -70.07 23.36 5.10
C ASN A 46 -69.07 23.62 3.96
N ASN A 47 -69.15 24.78 3.30
CA ASN A 47 -68.19 25.18 2.27
C ASN A 47 -66.75 25.24 2.82
N GLN A 48 -66.55 25.77 4.03
CA GLN A 48 -65.22 25.80 4.68
C GLN A 48 -64.69 24.40 4.98
N VAL A 49 -65.55 23.48 5.42
CA VAL A 49 -65.17 22.08 5.67
C VAL A 49 -64.79 21.37 4.37
N GLU A 50 -65.54 21.58 3.30
CA GLU A 50 -65.21 21.03 1.98
C GLU A 50 -63.90 21.59 1.44
N GLU A 51 -63.68 22.90 1.55
CA GLU A 51 -62.42 23.52 1.16
C GLU A 51 -61.23 22.93 1.93
N LYS A 52 -61.38 22.75 3.25
CA LYS A 52 -60.34 22.14 4.09
C LYS A 52 -60.03 20.71 3.64
N LYS A 53 -61.05 19.89 3.38
CA LYS A 53 -60.87 18.51 2.88
C LYS A 53 -60.15 18.48 1.53
N LEU A 54 -60.49 19.39 0.62
CA LEU A 54 -59.81 19.50 -0.66
C LEU A 54 -58.34 19.88 -0.47
N ARG A 55 -58.02 20.85 0.39
CA ARG A 55 -56.63 21.20 0.71
C ARG A 55 -55.87 20.00 1.29
N GLU A 56 -56.41 19.35 2.31
CA GLU A 56 -55.80 18.16 2.92
C GLU A 56 -55.56 17.05 1.89
N ALA A 57 -56.52 16.77 1.00
CA ALA A 57 -56.36 15.78 -0.05
C ALA A 57 -55.26 16.16 -1.06
N THR A 58 -55.15 17.45 -1.41
CA THR A 58 -54.08 17.92 -2.30
C THR A 58 -52.71 17.85 -1.65
N GLU A 59 -52.60 18.11 -0.35
CA GLU A 59 -51.36 17.98 0.42
C GLU A 59 -50.94 16.51 0.52
N GLN A 60 -51.87 15.62 0.87
CA GLN A 60 -51.60 14.16 0.90
C GLN A 60 -51.13 13.63 -0.46
N SER A 61 -51.73 14.09 -1.55
CA SER A 61 -51.31 13.71 -2.91
C SER A 61 -49.89 14.20 -3.22
N LYS A 62 -49.54 15.44 -2.81
CA LYS A 62 -48.18 15.97 -2.97
C LYS A 62 -47.18 15.18 -2.14
N ASP A 63 -47.49 14.89 -0.88
CA ASP A 63 -46.61 14.14 0.01
C ASP A 63 -46.38 12.72 -0.50
N ALA A 64 -47.41 12.05 -1.01
CA ALA A 64 -47.27 10.76 -1.69
C ALA A 64 -46.36 10.84 -2.93
N ALA A 65 -46.50 11.90 -3.73
CA ALA A 65 -45.62 12.14 -4.89
C ALA A 65 -44.17 12.43 -4.48
N TYR A 66 -43.93 13.11 -3.36
CA TYR A 66 -42.58 13.30 -2.83
C TYR A 66 -42.00 12.02 -2.24
N GLY A 67 -42.80 11.23 -1.53
CA GLY A 67 -42.37 9.93 -0.99
C GLY A 67 -41.92 8.97 -2.10
N THR A 68 -42.66 8.91 -3.21
CA THR A 68 -42.26 8.08 -4.36
C THR A 68 -40.93 8.54 -4.98
N LYS A 69 -40.72 9.86 -5.11
CA LYS A 69 -39.44 10.41 -5.60
C LYS A 69 -38.29 10.12 -4.64
N GLN A 70 -38.52 10.21 -3.32
CA GLN A 70 -37.51 9.92 -2.32
C GLN A 70 -37.01 8.47 -2.44
N VAL A 71 -37.93 7.50 -2.57
CA VAL A 71 -37.57 6.09 -2.78
C VAL A 71 -36.73 5.90 -4.04
N GLN A 72 -37.05 6.62 -5.13
CA GLN A 72 -36.25 6.57 -6.35
C GLN A 72 -34.83 7.14 -6.14
N TYR A 73 -34.71 8.26 -5.44
CA TYR A 73 -33.40 8.85 -5.14
C TYR A 73 -32.56 7.98 -4.20
N ASP A 74 -33.18 7.38 -3.19
CA ASP A 74 -32.52 6.46 -2.26
C ASP A 74 -31.96 5.24 -2.99
N LEU A 75 -32.72 4.70 -3.96
CA LEU A 75 -32.25 3.60 -4.81
C LEU A 75 -31.02 4.01 -5.64
N VAL A 76 -31.06 5.19 -6.26
CA VAL A 76 -29.92 5.71 -7.04
C VAL A 76 -28.69 5.93 -6.15
N ALA A 77 -28.87 6.48 -4.96
CA ALA A 77 -27.78 6.69 -3.99
C ALA A 77 -27.12 5.35 -3.60
N GLN A 78 -27.91 4.32 -3.30
CA GLN A 78 -27.39 2.98 -2.98
C GLN A 78 -26.64 2.35 -4.16
N MET A 79 -27.09 2.57 -5.41
CA MET A 79 -26.38 2.08 -6.59
C MET A 79 -25.02 2.76 -6.76
N LEU A 80 -24.98 4.09 -6.60
CA LEU A 80 -23.74 4.87 -6.70
C LEU A 80 -22.72 4.47 -5.62
N GLU A 81 -23.18 4.27 -4.37
CA GLU A 81 -22.33 3.81 -3.28
C GLU A 81 -21.69 2.44 -3.58
N LYS A 82 -22.48 1.50 -4.11
CA LYS A 82 -21.97 0.17 -4.52
C LYS A 82 -20.93 0.30 -5.62
N GLU A 83 -21.19 1.11 -6.64
CA GLU A 83 -20.23 1.34 -7.72
C GLU A 83 -18.93 1.95 -7.21
N GLU A 84 -19.01 2.94 -6.31
CA GLU A 84 -17.83 3.57 -5.73
C GLU A 84 -17.02 2.58 -4.90
N ALA A 85 -17.68 1.77 -4.07
CA ALA A 85 -17.03 0.72 -3.29
C ALA A 85 -16.33 -0.31 -4.20
N GLU A 86 -16.95 -0.71 -5.31
CA GLU A 86 -16.32 -1.60 -6.29
C GLU A 86 -15.12 -0.95 -6.98
N ARG A 87 -15.22 0.33 -7.38
CA ARG A 87 -14.10 1.08 -7.97
C ARG A 87 -12.93 1.14 -6.99
N ALA A 88 -13.18 1.47 -5.73
CA ALA A 88 -12.16 1.51 -4.68
C ALA A 88 -11.49 0.14 -4.48
N ARG A 89 -12.27 -0.95 -4.43
CA ARG A 89 -11.73 -2.32 -4.36
C ARG A 89 -10.86 -2.67 -5.57
N ARG A 90 -11.31 -2.36 -6.79
CA ARG A 90 -10.54 -2.61 -8.01
C ARG A 90 -9.23 -1.83 -8.02
N LEU A 91 -9.24 -0.57 -7.56
CA LEU A 91 -8.04 0.24 -7.45
C LEU A 91 -7.06 -0.33 -6.41
N ALA A 92 -7.56 -0.67 -5.21
CA ALA A 92 -6.75 -1.28 -4.17
C ALA A 92 -6.09 -2.59 -4.64
N LYS A 93 -6.86 -3.44 -5.36
CA LYS A 93 -6.32 -4.66 -5.95
C LYS A 93 -5.19 -4.36 -6.96
N LYS A 94 -5.40 -3.41 -7.87
CA LYS A 94 -4.34 -3.02 -8.83
C LYS A 94 -3.08 -2.50 -8.15
N ILE A 95 -3.21 -1.73 -7.07
CA ILE A 95 -2.07 -1.25 -6.29
C ILE A 95 -1.34 -2.43 -5.65
N GLN A 96 -2.08 -3.38 -5.09
CA GLN A 96 -1.51 -4.58 -4.48
C GLN A 96 -0.79 -5.46 -5.52
N ASP A 97 -1.45 -5.73 -6.65
CA ASP A 97 -0.85 -6.47 -7.77
C ASP A 97 0.44 -5.79 -8.26
N PHE A 98 0.46 -4.46 -8.33
CA PHE A 98 1.66 -3.70 -8.70
C PHE A 98 2.78 -3.83 -7.66
N ARG A 99 2.45 -3.75 -6.36
CA ARG A 99 3.42 -3.97 -5.27
C ARG A 99 4.03 -5.36 -5.36
N GLU A 100 3.18 -6.37 -5.54
CA GLU A 100 3.60 -7.77 -5.66
C GLU A 100 4.42 -8.04 -6.91
N GLN A 101 4.17 -7.38 -8.03
CA GLN A 101 4.93 -7.62 -9.27
C GLN A 101 6.23 -6.82 -9.33
N LYS A 102 6.20 -5.54 -8.93
CA LYS A 102 7.29 -4.59 -9.20
C LYS A 102 8.07 -4.18 -7.96
N GLN A 103 7.48 -4.27 -6.78
CA GLN A 103 8.09 -3.79 -5.53
C GLN A 103 8.51 -4.93 -4.59
N GLN A 104 8.69 -6.14 -5.13
CA GLN A 104 9.27 -7.25 -4.37
C GLN A 104 10.65 -6.89 -3.86
N LEU A 105 10.98 -7.34 -2.64
CA LEU A 105 12.28 -7.13 -2.02
C LEU A 105 13.44 -7.63 -2.91
N LYS A 106 13.23 -8.79 -3.56
CA LYS A 106 14.19 -9.41 -4.48
C LYS A 106 14.54 -8.54 -5.70
N ASN A 107 13.63 -7.66 -6.11
CA ASN A 107 13.81 -6.79 -7.27
C ASN A 107 14.49 -5.46 -6.91
N ARG A 108 14.91 -5.26 -5.66
CA ARG A 108 15.60 -4.05 -5.24
C ARG A 108 17.07 -4.09 -5.68
N ARG A 109 17.59 -2.93 -6.07
CA ARG A 109 19.02 -2.77 -6.44
C ARG A 109 19.97 -3.15 -5.32
N GLU A 110 19.56 -2.90 -4.08
CA GLU A 110 20.36 -3.16 -2.89
C GLU A 110 20.07 -4.55 -2.29
N PHE A 111 19.32 -5.42 -2.98
CA PHE A 111 18.97 -6.72 -2.41
C PHE A 111 20.20 -7.58 -2.11
N ASP A 112 21.19 -7.61 -3.00
CA ASP A 112 22.41 -8.42 -2.83
C ASP A 112 23.13 -8.15 -1.49
N PRO A 113 23.41 -6.89 -1.10
CA PRO A 113 23.94 -6.59 0.23
C PRO A 113 23.11 -7.08 1.42
N TRP A 114 21.77 -7.09 1.27
CA TRP A 114 20.80 -7.40 2.33
C TRP A 114 20.30 -8.86 2.30
N ASP A 115 20.80 -9.68 1.39
CA ASP A 115 20.35 -11.06 1.22
C ASP A 115 20.82 -11.90 2.43
N PRO A 116 19.91 -12.53 3.20
CA PRO A 116 20.30 -13.34 4.36
C PRO A 116 21.18 -14.53 4.00
N ASP A 117 21.06 -15.07 2.78
CA ASP A 117 21.86 -16.21 2.35
C ASP A 117 23.14 -15.78 1.64
N ARG A 118 23.46 -14.48 1.62
CA ARG A 118 24.64 -13.93 0.95
C ARG A 118 25.91 -14.69 1.32
N LEU A 119 26.13 -14.91 2.62
CA LEU A 119 27.31 -15.62 3.13
C LEU A 119 27.40 -17.08 2.68
N GLN A 120 26.27 -17.71 2.34
CA GLN A 120 26.25 -19.08 1.84
C GLN A 120 26.54 -19.16 0.34
N ARG A 121 26.26 -18.07 -0.41
CA ARG A 121 26.49 -17.97 -1.85
C ARG A 121 27.84 -17.35 -2.20
N GLU A 122 28.41 -16.57 -1.29
CA GLU A 122 29.75 -16.00 -1.46
C GLU A 122 30.79 -17.13 -1.55
N PHE A 123 31.63 -17.05 -2.57
CA PHE A 123 32.75 -17.96 -2.72
C PHE A 123 33.79 -17.70 -1.64
N PRO A 124 34.49 -18.73 -1.15
CA PRO A 124 35.64 -18.55 -0.28
C PRO A 124 36.61 -17.53 -0.88
N VAL A 125 37.09 -16.61 -0.05
CA VAL A 125 38.01 -15.53 -0.47
C VAL A 125 39.28 -16.10 -1.09
N TYR A 126 39.71 -17.28 -0.64
CA TYR A 126 40.84 -18.01 -1.16
C TYR A 126 40.41 -19.47 -1.38
N LEU A 127 40.51 -19.93 -2.63
CA LEU A 127 40.12 -21.27 -3.05
C LEU A 127 41.34 -22.17 -3.27
N ASN A 128 42.24 -21.81 -4.18
CA ASN A 128 43.51 -22.50 -4.44
C ASN A 128 44.56 -21.53 -5.01
N ASP A 129 45.86 -21.86 -4.87
CA ASP A 129 46.97 -21.03 -5.39
C ASP A 129 47.08 -20.98 -6.91
N SER A 130 46.43 -21.90 -7.62
CA SER A 130 46.48 -22.00 -9.08
C SER A 130 45.50 -21.05 -9.79
N ASP A 131 44.70 -20.30 -9.05
CA ASP A 131 43.63 -19.47 -9.63
C ASP A 131 44.18 -18.15 -10.19
N THR A 132 43.95 -17.93 -11.48
CA THR A 132 44.38 -16.75 -12.24
C THR A 132 43.75 -15.42 -11.78
N PHE A 133 42.83 -15.46 -10.80
CA PHE A 133 42.06 -14.29 -10.36
C PHE A 133 42.80 -13.41 -9.35
N TYR A 134 43.89 -13.92 -8.75
CA TYR A 134 44.59 -13.24 -7.65
C TYR A 134 45.80 -12.44 -8.16
N GLY A 135 45.56 -11.19 -8.56
CA GLY A 135 46.64 -10.25 -8.88
C GLY A 135 47.34 -9.73 -7.62
N PRO A 136 48.56 -9.14 -7.72
CA PRO A 136 49.31 -8.64 -6.56
C PRO A 136 48.57 -7.61 -5.69
N ALA A 137 47.66 -6.83 -6.29
CA ALA A 137 46.84 -5.85 -5.58
C ALA A 137 45.77 -6.47 -4.67
N SER A 138 45.40 -7.74 -4.90
CA SER A 138 44.42 -8.45 -4.06
C SER A 138 44.97 -8.76 -2.67
N MET A 139 46.29 -8.84 -2.52
CA MET A 139 46.99 -9.24 -1.29
C MET A 139 46.51 -10.59 -0.71
N GLN A 140 45.94 -11.46 -1.55
CA GLN A 140 45.44 -12.78 -1.13
C GLN A 140 46.48 -13.89 -1.25
N CYS A 141 47.46 -13.74 -2.15
CA CYS A 141 48.58 -14.66 -2.31
C CYS A 141 49.90 -13.88 -2.26
N PHE A 142 50.89 -14.39 -1.54
CA PHE A 142 52.23 -13.81 -1.48
C PHE A 142 53.27 -14.82 -1.95
N PHE A 143 54.11 -14.42 -2.91
CA PHE A 143 55.20 -15.28 -3.42
C PHE A 143 56.24 -15.70 -2.35
N GLY A 144 56.27 -15.02 -1.20
CA GLY A 144 57.14 -15.40 -0.07
C GLY A 144 56.58 -16.54 0.80
N GLU A 145 55.31 -16.92 0.62
CA GLU A 145 54.70 -18.05 1.31
C GLU A 145 55.17 -19.36 0.64
N ASP A 146 56.31 -19.88 1.11
CA ASP A 146 56.86 -21.14 0.62
C ASP A 146 56.08 -22.34 1.21
N LEU A 147 54.98 -22.70 0.55
CA LEU A 147 54.16 -23.86 0.90
C LEU A 147 54.94 -25.18 0.77
N GLU A 148 55.92 -25.21 -0.14
CA GLU A 148 56.80 -26.35 -0.39
C GLU A 148 58.04 -26.36 0.52
N ARG A 149 58.13 -25.46 1.51
CA ARG A 149 59.30 -25.39 2.40
C ARG A 149 59.63 -26.73 3.04
N ALA A 150 58.61 -27.47 3.46
CA ALA A 150 58.79 -28.77 4.10
C ALA A 150 59.33 -29.82 3.12
N THR A 151 58.85 -29.85 1.88
CA THR A 151 59.35 -30.77 0.84
C THR A 151 60.76 -30.38 0.39
N ASN A 152 61.01 -29.08 0.20
CA ASN A 152 62.32 -28.53 -0.13
C ASN A 152 63.36 -28.86 0.95
N LEU A 153 63.02 -28.70 2.23
CA LEU A 153 63.91 -29.08 3.34
C LEU A 153 64.19 -30.59 3.38
N ARG A 154 63.20 -31.44 3.10
CA ARG A 154 63.40 -32.89 3.02
C ARG A 154 64.34 -33.26 1.87
N MET A 155 64.10 -32.72 0.68
CA MET A 155 64.99 -32.94 -0.47
C MET A 155 66.42 -32.49 -0.16
N GLN A 156 66.58 -31.34 0.49
CA GLN A 156 67.89 -30.83 0.89
C GLN A 156 68.58 -31.78 1.89
N GLN A 157 67.86 -32.29 2.89
CA GLN A 157 68.40 -33.26 3.86
C GLN A 157 68.81 -34.58 3.19
N GLU A 158 68.00 -35.09 2.26
CA GLU A 158 68.31 -36.30 1.50
C GLU A 158 69.55 -36.12 0.62
N GLN A 159 69.67 -34.96 -0.06
CA GLN A 159 70.86 -34.61 -0.82
C GLN A 159 72.11 -34.52 0.06
N PHE A 160 72.00 -33.89 1.24
CA PHE A 160 73.10 -33.84 2.20
C PHE A 160 73.51 -35.23 2.68
N ARG A 161 72.54 -36.08 3.01
CA ARG A 161 72.81 -37.46 3.43
C ARG A 161 73.55 -38.24 2.34
N TYR A 162 73.04 -38.19 1.10
CA TYR A 162 73.67 -38.87 -0.03
C TYR A 162 75.10 -38.37 -0.29
N SER A 163 75.32 -37.05 -0.18
CA SER A 163 76.65 -36.46 -0.33
C SER A 163 77.63 -36.92 0.76
N LEU A 164 77.19 -37.01 2.02
CA LEU A 164 78.01 -37.50 3.13
C LEU A 164 78.34 -39.00 2.99
N GLU A 165 77.37 -39.81 2.54
CA GLU A 165 77.58 -41.23 2.27
C GLU A 165 78.64 -41.43 1.18
N GLY A 166 78.57 -40.65 0.09
CA GLY A 166 79.59 -40.65 -0.97
C GLY A 166 80.99 -40.30 -0.45
N GLN A 167 81.13 -39.23 0.33
CA GLN A 167 82.42 -38.83 0.92
C GLN A 167 82.98 -39.89 1.88
N LEU A 168 82.13 -40.54 2.68
CA LEU A 168 82.53 -41.64 3.56
C LEU A 168 83.07 -42.83 2.75
N GLN A 169 82.38 -43.17 1.66
CA GLN A 169 82.81 -44.26 0.78
C GLN A 169 84.15 -43.93 0.09
N GLU A 170 84.31 -42.71 -0.43
CA GLU A 170 85.58 -42.24 -0.99
C GLU A 170 86.72 -42.29 0.03
N GLN A 171 86.49 -41.82 1.27
CA GLN A 171 87.50 -41.90 2.33
C GLN A 171 87.84 -43.34 2.72
N GLN A 172 86.84 -44.23 2.76
CA GLN A 172 87.08 -45.65 3.03
C GLN A 172 87.88 -46.29 1.90
N GLN A 173 87.56 -45.99 0.64
CA GLN A 173 88.32 -46.46 -0.52
C GLN A 173 89.75 -45.96 -0.48
N ALA A 174 89.97 -44.66 -0.25
CA ALA A 174 91.31 -44.08 -0.11
C ALA A 174 92.13 -44.74 1.02
N LYS A 175 91.51 -45.03 2.18
CA LYS A 175 92.17 -45.76 3.29
C LYS A 175 92.51 -47.21 2.93
N VAL A 176 91.66 -47.88 2.15
CA VAL A 176 91.94 -49.23 1.64
C VAL A 176 93.11 -49.19 0.65
N ASP A 177 93.10 -48.22 -0.26
CA ASP A 177 94.16 -48.02 -1.25
C ASP A 177 95.50 -47.68 -0.57
N GLU A 178 95.51 -46.81 0.45
CA GLU A 178 96.70 -46.53 1.30
C GLU A 178 97.21 -47.79 2.02
N LYS A 179 96.33 -48.61 2.59
CA LYS A 179 96.72 -49.88 3.24
C LYS A 179 97.26 -50.91 2.24
N CYS A 180 96.71 -50.97 1.03
CA CYS A 180 97.21 -51.83 -0.05
C CYS A 180 98.57 -51.35 -0.56
N ALA A 181 98.77 -50.02 -0.68
CA ALA A 181 100.05 -49.43 -1.03
C ALA A 181 101.11 -49.66 0.07
N GLY A 182 100.74 -49.51 1.35
CA GLY A 182 101.63 -49.76 2.50
C GLY A 182 102.06 -51.23 2.66
N LYS A 183 101.19 -52.19 2.30
CA LYS A 183 101.54 -53.62 2.29
C LYS A 183 102.48 -54.03 1.15
N GLN A 184 102.54 -53.27 0.06
CA GLN A 184 103.50 -53.50 -1.02
C GLN A 184 104.90 -52.95 -0.69
N SER A 185 105.01 -52.04 0.28
CA SER A 185 106.29 -51.44 0.71
C SER A 185 107.03 -52.19 1.84
N ASP A 186 106.42 -53.21 2.47
CA ASP A 186 107.02 -54.00 3.56
C ASP A 186 107.20 -55.50 3.20
N PRO A 187 108.05 -55.82 2.20
CA PRO A 187 109.23 -56.63 2.52
C PRO A 187 110.45 -56.21 1.69
N LEU A 188 111.17 -55.17 2.11
CA LEU A 188 112.54 -54.89 1.62
C LEU A 188 113.57 -54.68 2.74
N ASN A 189 113.24 -55.03 3.99
CA ASN A 189 114.16 -54.91 5.13
C ASN A 189 114.15 -56.16 6.02
N SER A 190 114.63 -57.30 5.51
CA SER A 190 115.23 -58.35 6.34
C SER A 190 116.12 -59.26 5.50
N SER A 191 117.35 -59.45 5.97
CA SER A 191 118.44 -60.32 5.50
C SER A 191 119.22 -59.90 4.24
N THR A 192 120.13 -58.93 4.43
CA THR A 192 121.48 -58.98 3.87
C THR A 192 122.41 -59.51 4.97
N GLN A 193 122.84 -60.77 4.85
CA GLN A 193 124.11 -61.34 5.34
C GLN A 193 124.17 -62.82 4.94
#